data_AF-A0A3G4W3G6-F1
#
_entry.id   AF-A0A3G4W3G6-F1
#
_cell.length_a   1.000
_cell.length_b   1.000
_cell.length_c   1.000
_cell.angle_alpha   90.00
_cell.angle_beta   90.00
_cell.angle_gamma   90.00
#
_symmetry.space_group_name_H-M   'P 1'
#
loop_
_entity.id
_entity.type
_entity.pdbx_description
1 polymer ?
#
loop_
_entity_poly.entity_id
_entity_poly.type
_entity_poly.pdbx_seq_one_letter_code
_entity_poly.pdbx_strand_id
1 'polypeptide(L)'
;MTRMSITNTPEPATIDDAAPIGHNLARAFGDDPMMCWFFPDEATREAGMARYFSTLFIRQYALHGVCEHTGSAAAYWVPPGAQDKAVPDAETVRELSEILGDRAALFRQAAEAAAGHGPQEPHWYLAVLGADPAAQGRGHGAALLRSGLAKADADGLATYLESSKASNLPFYEHFGFEVTGEVELPGGGPTLWAMRRAPRPADTAPATAR
;
A
#
# COMPACT_ATOMS: atom_id res chain seq x y z
N MET A 1 33.99 -6.28 -16.64
CA MET A 1 32.62 -6.78 -16.41
C MET A 1 31.80 -5.61 -15.86
N THR A 2 31.05 -4.94 -16.73
CA THR A 2 30.23 -3.78 -16.36
C THR A 2 29.11 -4.27 -15.45
N ARG A 3 29.16 -3.84 -14.18
CA ARG A 3 28.10 -4.07 -13.21
C ARG A 3 26.87 -3.33 -13.73
N MET A 4 25.96 -4.03 -14.42
CA MET A 4 24.64 -3.48 -14.74
C MET A 4 23.99 -3.13 -13.41
N SER A 5 23.92 -1.84 -13.09
CA SER A 5 23.11 -1.35 -11.99
C SER A 5 21.68 -1.73 -12.34
N ILE A 6 21.16 -2.78 -11.71
CA ILE A 6 19.73 -3.07 -11.74
C ILE A 6 19.09 -1.93 -10.94
N THR A 7 18.78 -0.83 -11.62
CA THR A 7 17.91 0.19 -11.05
C THR A 7 16.54 -0.45 -10.99
N ASN A 8 16.00 -0.65 -9.79
CA ASN A 8 14.64 -1.13 -9.61
C ASN A 8 13.69 0.00 -10.03
N THR A 9 13.49 0.16 -11.33
CA THR A 9 12.71 1.25 -11.90
C THR A 9 11.22 0.97 -11.70
N PRO A 10 10.48 1.87 -11.03
CA PRO A 10 9.03 1.80 -10.98
C PRO A 10 8.43 1.92 -12.38
N GLU A 11 7.55 0.99 -12.73
CA GLU A 11 6.80 0.98 -13.98
C GLU A 11 5.30 1.05 -13.64
N PRO A 12 4.49 1.83 -14.37
CA PRO A 12 3.04 1.84 -14.20
C PRO A 12 2.46 0.45 -14.43
N ALA A 13 1.63 -0.02 -13.50
CA ALA A 13 0.95 -1.30 -13.63
C ALA A 13 -0.25 -1.20 -14.59
N THR A 14 -0.47 -2.26 -15.37
CA THR A 14 -1.64 -2.44 -16.23
C THR A 14 -2.51 -3.59 -15.71
N ILE A 15 -3.73 -3.73 -16.22
CA ILE A 15 -4.62 -4.82 -15.82
C ILE A 15 -4.01 -6.21 -16.08
N ASP A 16 -3.16 -6.34 -17.10
CA ASP A 16 -2.46 -7.59 -17.41
C ASP A 16 -1.45 -7.99 -16.31
N ASP A 17 -1.04 -7.04 -15.47
CA ASP A 17 -0.12 -7.27 -14.33
C ASP A 17 -0.84 -7.76 -13.06
N ALA A 18 -2.17 -7.88 -13.08
CA ALA A 18 -2.95 -8.20 -11.88
C ALA A 18 -2.51 -9.51 -11.21
N ALA A 19 -2.38 -10.59 -11.98
CA ALA A 19 -1.97 -11.88 -11.47
C ALA A 19 -0.54 -11.88 -10.89
N PRO A 20 0.51 -11.42 -11.61
CA PRO A 20 1.86 -11.40 -11.04
C PRO A 20 1.98 -10.45 -9.83
N ILE A 21 1.31 -9.30 -9.84
CA ILE A 21 1.27 -8.40 -8.69
C ILE A 21 0.59 -9.06 -7.49
N GLY A 22 -0.57 -9.70 -7.69
CA GLY A 22 -1.29 -10.38 -6.62
C GLY A 22 -0.46 -11.45 -5.93
N HIS A 23 0.24 -12.30 -6.69
CA HIS A 23 1.13 -13.31 -6.11
C HIS A 23 2.31 -12.70 -5.35
N ASN A 24 2.91 -11.63 -5.89
CA ASN A 24 4.01 -10.96 -5.24
C ASN A 24 3.58 -10.35 -3.89
N LEU A 25 2.47 -9.63 -3.89
CA LEU A 25 1.91 -9.06 -2.67
C LEU A 25 1.50 -10.14 -1.67
N ALA A 26 0.92 -11.25 -2.10
CA ALA A 26 0.62 -12.37 -1.20
C ALA A 26 1.87 -12.88 -0.46
N ARG A 27 3.01 -13.03 -1.17
CA ARG A 27 4.28 -13.38 -0.52
C ARG A 27 4.80 -12.28 0.39
N ALA A 28 4.72 -11.02 -0.03
CA ALA A 28 5.21 -9.87 0.74
C ALA A 28 4.45 -9.68 2.06
N PHE A 29 3.15 -9.98 2.07
CA PHE A 29 2.26 -9.88 3.23
C PHE A 29 2.08 -11.21 3.97
N GLY A 30 2.88 -12.24 3.65
CA GLY A 30 2.72 -13.60 4.19
C GLY A 30 2.81 -13.70 5.72
N ASP A 31 3.54 -12.78 6.35
CA ASP A 31 3.69 -12.65 7.80
C ASP A 31 3.13 -11.31 8.34
N ASP A 32 2.31 -10.61 7.54
CA ASP A 32 1.67 -9.39 7.97
C ASP A 32 0.59 -9.69 9.03
N PRO A 33 0.60 -9.03 10.20
CA PRO A 33 -0.35 -9.34 11.28
C PRO A 33 -1.81 -9.17 10.89
N MET A 34 -2.15 -8.15 10.11
CA MET A 34 -3.54 -7.91 9.66
C MET A 34 -3.94 -8.97 8.64
N MET A 35 -3.06 -9.30 7.69
CA MET A 35 -3.39 -10.28 6.65
C MET A 35 -3.49 -11.69 7.21
N CYS A 36 -2.61 -12.08 8.13
CA CYS A 36 -2.70 -13.36 8.85
C CYS A 36 -3.98 -13.46 9.70
N TRP A 37 -4.47 -12.33 10.21
CA TRP A 37 -5.73 -12.27 10.96
C TRP A 37 -6.97 -12.39 10.05
N PHE A 38 -6.94 -11.79 8.86
CA PHE A 38 -8.01 -11.94 7.86
C PHE A 38 -8.01 -13.32 7.17
N PHE A 39 -6.84 -13.94 7.03
CA PHE A 39 -6.67 -15.23 6.36
C PHE A 39 -6.01 -16.23 7.32
N PRO A 40 -6.73 -16.76 8.33
CA PRO A 40 -6.12 -17.54 9.40
C PRO A 40 -5.59 -18.91 8.96
N ASP A 41 -6.17 -19.53 7.93
CA ASP A 41 -5.76 -20.84 7.43
C ASP A 41 -4.49 -20.75 6.59
N GLU A 42 -3.36 -21.19 7.15
CA GLU A 42 -2.04 -21.17 6.50
C GLU A 42 -2.01 -21.92 5.17
N ALA A 43 -2.79 -23.01 5.02
CA ALA A 43 -2.78 -23.83 3.81
C ALA A 43 -3.40 -23.11 2.60
N THR A 44 -4.31 -22.17 2.85
CA THR A 44 -5.04 -21.44 1.79
C THR A 44 -4.72 -19.94 1.76
N ARG A 45 -4.03 -19.42 2.78
CA ARG A 45 -3.70 -18.00 2.99
C ARG A 45 -3.07 -17.35 1.76
N GLU A 46 -1.98 -17.90 1.24
CA GLU A 46 -1.26 -17.28 0.12
C GLU A 46 -2.15 -17.17 -1.13
N ALA A 47 -2.86 -18.25 -1.49
CA ALA A 47 -3.77 -18.24 -2.63
C ALA A 47 -4.95 -17.27 -2.43
N GLY A 48 -5.52 -17.22 -1.22
CA GLY A 48 -6.57 -16.27 -0.84
C GLY A 48 -6.11 -14.82 -0.95
N MET A 49 -4.92 -14.50 -0.42
CA MET A 49 -4.33 -13.17 -0.50
C MET A 49 -3.98 -12.79 -1.94
N ALA A 50 -3.49 -13.72 -2.76
CA ALA A 50 -3.18 -13.44 -4.16
C ALA A 50 -4.44 -13.03 -4.93
N ARG A 51 -5.56 -13.74 -4.70
CA ARG A 51 -6.86 -13.37 -5.27
C ARG A 51 -7.34 -12.03 -4.71
N TYR A 52 -7.23 -11.81 -3.40
CA TYR A 52 -7.59 -10.55 -2.74
C TYR A 52 -6.88 -9.33 -3.33
N PHE A 53 -5.54 -9.36 -3.40
CA PHE A 53 -4.75 -8.24 -3.94
C PHE A 53 -4.99 -8.02 -5.44
N SER A 54 -5.22 -9.08 -6.21
CA SER A 54 -5.58 -8.98 -7.63
C SER A 54 -6.95 -8.32 -7.81
N THR A 55 -7.95 -8.72 -7.02
CA THR A 55 -9.29 -8.14 -7.05
C THR A 55 -9.25 -6.66 -6.67
N LEU A 56 -8.57 -6.29 -5.58
CA LEU A 56 -8.41 -4.89 -5.20
C LEU A 56 -7.72 -4.05 -6.28
N PHE A 57 -6.67 -4.60 -6.89
CA PHE A 57 -5.98 -3.93 -7.97
C PHE A 57 -6.91 -3.65 -9.15
N ILE A 58 -7.54 -4.68 -9.72
CA ILE A 58 -8.38 -4.57 -10.91
C ILE A 58 -9.57 -3.64 -10.67
N ARG A 59 -10.23 -3.79 -9.52
CA ARG A 59 -11.54 -3.19 -9.27
C ARG A 59 -11.49 -1.83 -8.59
N GLN A 60 -10.36 -1.46 -7.98
CA GLN A 60 -10.27 -0.23 -7.18
C GLN A 60 -9.03 0.59 -7.57
N TYR A 61 -7.84 0.05 -7.37
CA TYR A 61 -6.62 0.86 -7.45
C TYR A 61 -6.14 1.12 -8.88
N ALA A 62 -6.38 0.21 -9.83
CA ALA A 62 -6.05 0.45 -11.24
C ALA A 62 -6.97 1.49 -11.90
N LEU A 63 -8.19 1.69 -11.37
CA LEU A 63 -9.17 2.63 -11.91
C LEU A 63 -9.00 4.05 -11.37
N HIS A 64 -8.57 4.17 -10.12
CA HIS A 64 -8.61 5.44 -9.38
C HIS A 64 -7.30 5.80 -8.69
N GLY A 65 -6.37 4.86 -8.59
CA GLY A 65 -5.07 5.05 -7.94
C GLY A 65 -3.92 5.24 -8.92
N VAL A 66 -2.72 5.33 -8.35
CA VAL A 66 -1.44 5.24 -9.05
C VAL A 66 -0.78 3.95 -8.59
N CYS A 67 -0.78 2.95 -9.48
CA CYS A 67 -0.20 1.65 -9.22
C CYS A 67 1.10 1.49 -9.99
N GLU A 68 2.17 1.12 -9.30
CA GLU A 68 3.48 0.89 -9.89
C GLU A 68 4.06 -0.44 -9.39
N HIS A 69 4.90 -1.07 -10.20
CA HIS A 69 5.65 -2.27 -9.83
C HIS A 69 7.09 -2.22 -10.34
N THR A 70 7.93 -3.12 -9.82
CA THR A 70 9.33 -3.30 -10.28
C THR A 70 9.60 -4.75 -10.69
N GLY A 71 8.54 -5.51 -10.97
CA GLY A 71 8.55 -6.96 -11.11
C GLY A 71 8.67 -7.72 -9.78
N SER A 72 9.46 -7.23 -8.81
CA SER A 72 9.66 -7.85 -7.49
C SER A 72 9.05 -7.08 -6.31
N ALA A 73 8.37 -5.97 -6.58
CA ALA A 73 7.53 -5.27 -5.60
C ALA A 73 6.40 -4.55 -6.32
N ALA A 74 5.34 -4.20 -5.59
CA ALA A 74 4.24 -3.37 -6.08
C ALA A 74 3.79 -2.37 -5.01
N ALA A 75 3.26 -1.23 -5.46
CA ALA A 75 2.69 -0.20 -4.61
C ALA A 75 1.41 0.36 -5.20
N TYR A 76 0.39 0.57 -4.35
CA TYR A 76 -0.86 1.23 -4.71
C TYR A 76 -1.00 2.53 -3.92
N TRP A 77 -0.99 3.63 -4.65
CA TRP A 77 -1.24 4.96 -4.10
C TRP A 77 -2.63 5.44 -4.49
N VAL A 78 -3.26 6.23 -3.62
CA VAL A 78 -4.52 6.92 -3.90
C VAL A 78 -4.25 8.44 -3.83
N PRO A 79 -4.40 9.17 -4.95
CA PRO A 79 -4.24 10.62 -4.95
C PRO A 79 -5.41 11.34 -4.24
N PRO A 80 -5.22 12.61 -3.84
CA PRO A 80 -6.30 13.44 -3.31
C PRO A 80 -7.50 13.48 -4.29
N GLY A 81 -8.72 13.42 -3.76
CA GLY A 81 -9.94 13.45 -4.58
C GLY A 81 -10.28 12.14 -5.32
N ALA A 82 -9.43 11.12 -5.23
CA ALA A 82 -9.77 9.74 -5.63
C ALA A 82 -10.25 8.89 -4.45
N GLN A 83 -10.12 9.38 -3.22
CA GLN A 83 -10.49 8.66 -1.99
C GLN A 83 -11.99 8.32 -1.96
N ASP A 84 -12.85 9.28 -2.29
CA ASP A 84 -14.30 9.07 -2.38
C ASP A 84 -14.70 8.10 -3.51
N LYS A 85 -13.85 7.99 -4.55
CA LYS A 85 -14.05 7.08 -5.68
C LYS A 85 -13.47 5.69 -5.41
N ALA A 86 -12.65 5.55 -4.38
CA ALA A 86 -12.07 4.29 -3.97
C ALA A 86 -13.02 3.49 -3.05
N VAL A 87 -14.29 3.89 -2.89
CA VAL A 87 -15.28 3.08 -2.18
C VAL A 87 -15.65 1.86 -3.06
N PRO A 88 -15.50 0.62 -2.55
CA PRO A 88 -15.82 -0.57 -3.33
C PRO A 88 -17.30 -0.62 -3.75
N ASP A 89 -17.56 -0.88 -5.03
CA ASP A 89 -18.91 -1.12 -5.52
C ASP A 89 -19.50 -2.44 -4.98
N ALA A 90 -20.80 -2.66 -5.17
CA ALA A 90 -21.50 -3.84 -4.64
C ALA A 90 -20.92 -5.17 -5.17
N GLU A 91 -20.37 -5.18 -6.38
CA GLU A 91 -19.74 -6.36 -6.95
C GLU A 91 -18.37 -6.63 -6.32
N THR A 92 -17.57 -5.59 -6.13
CA THR A 92 -16.29 -5.67 -5.42
C THR A 92 -16.50 -6.15 -3.99
N VAL A 93 -17.49 -5.60 -3.29
CA VAL A 93 -17.87 -6.06 -1.94
C VAL A 93 -18.26 -7.54 -1.95
N ARG A 94 -19.00 -8.00 -2.95
CA ARG A 94 -19.40 -9.41 -3.09
C ARG A 94 -18.18 -10.30 -3.30
N GLU A 95 -17.31 -9.98 -4.25
CA GLU A 95 -16.09 -10.75 -4.52
C GLU A 95 -15.16 -10.81 -3.30
N LEU A 96 -14.92 -9.67 -2.63
CA LEU A 96 -14.12 -9.64 -1.41
C LEU A 96 -14.76 -10.49 -0.31
N SER A 97 -16.09 -10.49 -0.18
CA SER A 97 -16.80 -11.32 0.79
C SER A 97 -16.66 -12.81 0.48
N GLU A 98 -16.69 -13.21 -0.80
CA GLU A 98 -16.42 -14.59 -1.20
C GLU A 98 -14.99 -15.03 -0.91
N ILE A 99 -14.01 -14.13 -1.08
CA ILE A 99 -12.59 -14.40 -0.80
C ILE A 99 -12.34 -14.53 0.71
N LEU A 100 -12.93 -13.64 1.50
CA LEU A 100 -12.76 -13.59 2.95
C LEU A 100 -13.63 -14.60 3.71
N GLY A 101 -14.69 -15.11 3.09
CA GLY A 101 -15.60 -16.08 3.70
C GLY A 101 -16.21 -15.58 5.01
N ASP A 102 -16.05 -16.36 6.07
CA ASP A 102 -16.53 -16.04 7.42
C ASP A 102 -15.86 -14.77 8.02
N ARG A 103 -14.71 -14.35 7.47
CA ARG A 103 -14.00 -13.13 7.89
C ARG A 103 -14.50 -11.85 7.21
N ALA A 104 -15.45 -11.94 6.27
CA ALA A 104 -15.95 -10.76 5.56
C ALA A 104 -16.55 -9.68 6.48
N ALA A 105 -17.27 -10.08 7.54
CA ALA A 105 -17.84 -9.14 8.50
C ALA A 105 -16.75 -8.44 9.34
N LEU A 106 -15.72 -9.19 9.72
CA LEU A 106 -14.57 -8.68 10.48
C LEU A 106 -13.77 -7.68 9.65
N PHE A 107 -13.53 -8.00 8.38
CA PHE A 107 -12.88 -7.09 7.43
C PHE A 107 -13.62 -5.76 7.31
N ARG A 108 -14.95 -5.78 7.17
CA ARG A 108 -15.75 -4.55 7.10
C ARG A 108 -15.60 -3.70 8.36
N GLN A 109 -15.68 -4.31 9.55
CA GLN A 109 -15.50 -3.60 10.82
C GLN A 109 -14.10 -2.98 10.93
N ALA A 110 -13.07 -3.71 10.50
CA ALA A 110 -11.70 -3.20 10.49
C ALA A 110 -11.51 -2.03 9.51
N ALA A 111 -12.09 -2.14 8.30
CA ALA A 111 -12.05 -1.07 7.31
C ALA A 111 -12.79 0.19 7.79
N GLU A 112 -13.96 0.05 8.42
CA GLU A 112 -14.70 1.16 9.03
C GLU A 112 -13.92 1.82 10.17
N ALA A 113 -13.29 1.00 11.03
CA ALA A 113 -12.44 1.51 12.11
C ALA A 113 -11.25 2.30 11.57
N ALA A 114 -10.55 1.79 10.55
CA ALA A 114 -9.43 2.50 9.93
C ALA A 114 -9.87 3.81 9.27
N ALA A 115 -10.96 3.79 8.49
CA ALA A 115 -11.50 4.98 7.83
C ALA A 115 -11.89 6.10 8.81
N GLY A 116 -12.38 5.75 10.00
CA GLY A 116 -12.74 6.72 11.04
C GLY A 116 -11.55 7.47 11.66
N HIS A 117 -10.33 6.96 11.52
CA HIS A 117 -9.11 7.57 12.08
C HIS A 117 -8.25 8.28 11.03
N GLY A 118 -8.63 8.20 9.75
CA GLY A 118 -7.89 8.82 8.66
C GLY A 118 -7.91 10.37 8.70
N PRO A 119 -6.90 11.03 8.09
CA PRO A 119 -6.85 12.48 8.03
C PRO A 119 -8.05 13.05 7.27
N GLN A 120 -8.59 14.18 7.75
CA GLN A 120 -9.67 14.89 7.08
C GLN A 120 -9.17 15.86 6.00
N GLU A 121 -7.91 16.30 6.10
CA GLU A 121 -7.31 17.15 5.08
C GLU A 121 -6.95 16.35 3.82
N PRO A 122 -6.95 16.98 2.62
CA PRO A 122 -6.48 16.32 1.39
C PRO A 122 -5.05 15.77 1.56
N HIS A 123 -4.86 14.52 1.16
CA HIS A 123 -3.58 13.82 1.27
C HIS A 123 -3.46 12.73 0.20
N TRP A 124 -2.23 12.32 -0.06
CA TRP A 124 -1.95 11.07 -0.75
C TRP A 124 -1.97 9.91 0.24
N TYR A 125 -2.62 8.81 -0.13
CA TYR A 125 -2.70 7.62 0.70
C TYR A 125 -1.91 6.46 0.09
N LEU A 126 -0.99 5.87 0.84
CA LEU A 126 -0.31 4.63 0.45
C LEU A 126 -1.12 3.44 0.98
N ALA A 127 -1.94 2.85 0.12
CA ALA A 127 -2.81 1.74 0.49
C ALA A 127 -2.06 0.40 0.59
N VAL A 128 -1.10 0.18 -0.32
CA VAL A 128 -0.33 -1.08 -0.37
C VAL A 128 1.10 -0.77 -0.76
N LEU A 129 2.06 -1.36 -0.07
CA LEU A 129 3.46 -1.47 -0.47
C LEU A 129 3.99 -2.82 -0.04
N GLY A 130 4.36 -3.66 -1.00
CA GLY A 130 4.91 -4.99 -0.72
C GLY A 130 6.07 -5.31 -1.65
N ALA A 131 7.13 -5.89 -1.09
CA ALA A 131 8.25 -6.43 -1.84
C ALA A 131 8.39 -7.92 -1.53
N ASP A 132 8.60 -8.72 -2.57
CA ASP A 132 8.85 -10.14 -2.46
C ASP A 132 9.97 -10.42 -1.44
N PRO A 133 9.77 -11.30 -0.45
CA PRO A 133 10.81 -11.68 0.51
C PRO A 133 12.14 -12.05 -0.15
N ALA A 134 12.13 -12.72 -1.31
CA ALA A 134 13.33 -13.10 -2.05
C ALA A 134 14.08 -11.91 -2.67
N ALA A 135 13.44 -10.73 -2.73
CA ALA A 135 14.00 -9.49 -3.27
C ALA A 135 14.19 -8.39 -2.21
N GLN A 136 13.96 -8.70 -0.93
CA GLN A 136 14.17 -7.75 0.17
C GLN A 136 15.65 -7.32 0.30
N GLY A 137 15.86 -6.11 0.85
CA GLY A 137 17.20 -5.52 0.97
C GLY A 137 17.82 -5.06 -0.36
N ARG A 138 17.12 -5.23 -1.49
CA ARG A 138 17.61 -4.83 -2.83
C ARG A 138 17.08 -3.48 -3.30
N GLY A 139 16.18 -2.85 -2.54
CA GLY A 139 15.70 -1.48 -2.78
C GLY A 139 14.44 -1.35 -3.64
N HIS A 140 13.72 -2.43 -3.93
CA HIS A 140 12.47 -2.39 -4.74
C HIS A 140 11.37 -1.56 -4.07
N GLY A 141 11.01 -1.88 -2.81
CA GLY A 141 10.00 -1.12 -2.07
C GLY A 141 10.40 0.35 -1.87
N ALA A 142 11.69 0.61 -1.62
CA ALA A 142 12.22 1.96 -1.51
C ALA A 142 12.09 2.76 -2.82
N ALA A 143 12.25 2.14 -3.98
CA ALA A 143 12.09 2.80 -5.26
C ALA A 143 10.62 3.19 -5.52
N LEU A 144 9.70 2.29 -5.24
CA LEU A 144 8.25 2.54 -5.35
C LEU A 144 7.77 3.62 -4.38
N LEU A 145 8.22 3.56 -3.12
CA LEU A 145 7.88 4.57 -2.12
C LEU A 145 8.38 5.96 -2.56
N ARG A 146 9.63 6.08 -3.03
CA ARG A 146 10.16 7.35 -3.55
C ARG A 146 9.37 7.87 -4.74
N SER A 147 8.95 7.01 -5.65
CA SER A 147 8.16 7.40 -6.82
C SER A 147 6.82 8.02 -6.42
N GLY A 148 6.11 7.43 -5.46
CA GLY A 148 4.86 7.99 -4.96
C GLY A 148 5.06 9.26 -4.12
N LEU A 149 6.09 9.28 -3.27
CA LEU A 149 6.43 10.49 -2.50
C LEU A 149 6.79 11.67 -3.40
N ALA A 150 7.49 11.45 -4.51
CA ALA A 150 7.80 12.51 -5.46
C ALA A 150 6.53 13.10 -6.10
N LYS A 151 5.50 12.29 -6.35
CA LYS A 151 4.19 12.77 -6.86
C LYS A 151 3.47 13.60 -5.79
N ALA A 152 3.44 13.13 -4.55
CA ALA A 152 2.84 13.87 -3.45
C ALA A 152 3.57 15.19 -3.13
N ASP A 153 4.90 15.18 -3.18
CA ASP A 153 5.75 16.36 -3.00
C ASP A 153 5.50 17.39 -4.13
N ALA A 154 5.33 16.93 -5.38
CA ALA A 154 4.98 17.79 -6.50
C ALA A 154 3.60 18.44 -6.36
N ASP A 155 2.64 17.74 -5.76
CA ASP A 155 1.32 18.28 -5.42
C ASP A 155 1.34 19.19 -4.17
N GLY A 156 2.45 19.21 -3.42
CA GLY A 156 2.55 19.95 -2.17
C GLY A 156 1.65 19.40 -1.07
N LEU A 157 1.35 18.10 -1.06
CA LEU A 157 0.41 17.47 -0.14
C LEU A 157 1.08 16.44 0.78
N ALA A 158 0.52 16.30 1.98
CA ALA A 158 0.95 15.28 2.92
C ALA A 158 0.66 13.87 2.37
N THR A 159 1.44 12.91 2.86
CA THR A 159 1.21 11.48 2.62
C THR A 159 0.83 10.79 3.92
N TYR A 160 -0.07 9.82 3.81
CA TYR A 160 -0.60 9.04 4.92
C TYR A 160 -0.55 7.54 4.60
N LEU A 161 -0.35 6.73 5.63
CA LEU A 161 -0.44 5.28 5.56
C LEU A 161 -0.80 4.71 6.93
N GLU A 162 -1.29 3.47 6.93
CA GLU A 162 -1.33 2.63 8.11
C GLU A 162 -0.39 1.44 7.93
N SER A 163 0.32 1.07 9.00
CA SER A 163 1.07 -0.18 9.06
C SER A 163 0.52 -1.08 10.15
N SER A 164 0.35 -2.36 9.87
CA SER A 164 -0.02 -3.42 10.81
C SER A 164 1.19 -4.13 11.42
N LYS A 165 2.42 -3.71 11.09
CA LYS A 165 3.64 -4.41 11.47
C LYS A 165 4.69 -3.45 12.01
N ALA A 166 4.91 -3.50 13.33
CA ALA A 166 5.85 -2.62 14.03
C ALA A 166 7.28 -2.63 13.45
N SER A 167 7.74 -3.77 12.90
CA SER A 167 9.05 -3.86 12.27
C SER A 167 9.20 -3.01 10.99
N ASN A 168 8.09 -2.55 10.40
CA ASN A 168 8.09 -1.72 9.20
C ASN A 168 8.19 -0.22 9.53
N LEU A 169 7.94 0.21 10.77
CA LEU A 169 7.95 1.63 11.13
C LEU A 169 9.31 2.29 10.86
N PRO A 170 10.47 1.70 11.24
CA PRO A 170 11.77 2.32 10.96
C PRO A 170 12.04 2.53 9.46
N PHE A 171 11.48 1.67 8.60
CA PHE A 171 11.57 1.85 7.16
C PHE A 171 10.82 3.11 6.72
N TYR A 172 9.59 3.32 7.18
CA TYR A 172 8.82 4.53 6.84
C TYR A 172 9.40 5.80 7.49
N GLU A 173 9.85 5.72 8.73
CA GLU A 173 10.53 6.81 9.44
C GLU A 173 11.76 7.32 8.68
N HIS A 174 12.54 6.40 8.09
CA HIS A 174 13.67 6.77 7.23
C HIS A 174 13.25 7.66 6.03
N PHE A 175 12.02 7.52 5.52
CA PHE A 175 11.48 8.37 4.46
C PHE A 175 10.80 9.65 4.97
N GLY A 176 10.79 9.87 6.28
CA GLY A 176 10.25 11.06 6.94
C GLY A 176 8.78 10.93 7.34
N PHE A 177 8.27 9.70 7.47
CA PHE A 177 6.98 9.47 8.14
C PHE A 177 7.15 9.52 9.66
N GLU A 178 6.12 9.99 10.34
CA GLU A 178 6.03 10.03 11.79
C GLU A 178 4.75 9.29 12.19
N VAL A 179 4.80 8.52 13.29
CA VAL A 179 3.60 7.91 13.87
C VAL A 179 2.73 9.00 14.47
N THR A 180 1.49 9.11 14.01
CA THR A 180 0.51 10.11 14.45
C THR A 180 -0.64 9.51 15.25
N GLY A 181 -0.77 8.19 15.27
CA GLY A 181 -1.80 7.49 16.03
C GLY A 181 -1.66 5.98 15.99
N GLU A 182 -2.36 5.33 16.90
CA GLU A 182 -2.47 3.87 17.00
C GLU A 182 -3.95 3.50 17.03
N VAL A 183 -4.34 2.51 16.23
CA VAL A 183 -5.72 2.02 16.14
C VAL A 183 -5.73 0.54 16.47
N GLU A 184 -6.36 0.20 17.60
CA GLU A 184 -6.62 -1.19 17.96
C GLU A 184 -7.80 -1.72 17.15
N LEU A 185 -7.55 -2.72 16.29
CA LEU A 185 -8.62 -3.32 15.51
C LEU A 185 -9.56 -4.16 16.39
N PRO A 186 -10.88 -4.15 16.09
CA PRO A 186 -11.86 -4.86 16.89
C PRO A 186 -11.63 -6.38 16.87
N GLY A 187 -12.16 -7.10 17.86
CA GLY A 187 -12.15 -8.57 17.86
C GLY A 187 -10.77 -9.21 18.08
N GLY A 188 -9.87 -8.51 18.79
CA GLY A 188 -8.50 -8.98 19.05
C GLY A 188 -7.62 -8.93 17.80
N GLY A 189 -7.90 -8.00 16.89
CA GLY A 189 -7.05 -7.72 15.75
C GLY A 189 -5.75 -7.02 16.15
N PRO A 190 -4.81 -6.86 15.21
CA PRO A 190 -3.55 -6.17 15.47
C PRO A 190 -3.75 -4.66 15.60
N THR A 191 -2.78 -4.00 16.23
CA THR A 191 -2.62 -2.54 16.20
C THR A 191 -2.24 -2.08 14.80
N LEU A 192 -2.86 -0.97 14.36
CA LEU A 192 -2.40 -0.19 13.21
C LEU A 192 -1.72 1.08 13.67
N TRP A 193 -0.52 1.33 13.14
CA TRP A 193 0.19 2.59 13.30
C TRP A 193 -0.14 3.50 12.13
N ALA A 194 -0.93 4.53 12.40
CA ALA A 194 -1.20 5.61 11.47
C ALA A 194 0.04 6.49 11.38
N MET A 195 0.57 6.66 10.17
CA MET A 195 1.78 7.44 9.93
C MET A 195 1.55 8.53 8.89
N ARG A 196 2.12 9.71 9.13
CA ARG A 196 2.01 10.87 8.24
C ARG A 196 3.39 11.41 7.90
N ARG A 197 3.55 11.88 6.67
CA ARG A 197 4.73 12.64 6.22
C ARG A 197 4.27 13.94 5.58
N ALA A 198 4.87 15.05 6.00
CA ALA A 198 4.68 16.36 5.36
C ALA A 198 5.32 16.40 3.96
N PRO A 199 4.77 17.18 3.01
CA PRO A 199 5.39 17.35 1.71
C PRO A 199 6.75 18.04 1.85
N ARG A 200 7.69 17.64 0.99
CA ARG A 200 8.97 18.35 0.85
C ARG A 200 8.91 19.26 -0.36
N PRO A 201 9.47 20.49 -0.28
CA PRO A 201 9.62 21.33 -1.45
C PRO A 201 10.39 20.57 -2.52
N ALA A 202 9.91 20.61 -3.77
CA ALA A 202 10.76 20.24 -4.89
C ALA A 202 12.01 21.12 -4.83
N ASP A 203 13.20 20.51 -4.83
CA ASP A 203 14.47 21.23 -4.80
C ASP A 203 14.45 22.25 -5.94
N THR A 204 14.23 23.52 -5.59
CA THR A 204 14.34 24.63 -6.52
C THR A 204 15.83 24.84 -6.66
N ALA A 205 16.42 24.25 -7.71
CA ALA A 205 17.77 24.59 -8.10
C ALA A 205 17.88 26.12 -8.10
N PRO A 206 18.88 26.73 -7.43
CA PRO A 206 18.96 28.17 -7.31
C PRO A 206 18.98 28.76 -8.72
N ALA A 207 18.03 29.65 -9.01
CA ALA A 207 18.03 30.42 -10.24
C ALA A 207 19.40 31.09 -10.35
N THR A 208 20.21 30.64 -11.31
CA THR A 208 21.47 31.28 -11.64
C THR A 208 21.13 32.67 -12.14
N ALA A 209 21.29 33.67 -11.27
CA ALA A 209 21.26 35.06 -11.64
C ALA A 209 22.40 35.32 -12.64
N ARG A 210 22.06 35.84 -13.81
CA ARG A 210 22.97 36.50 -14.74
C ARG A 210 22.65 37.98 -14.76
#